data_AF-A0A520EIS5-F1
#
_entry.id   AF-A0A520EIS5-F1
#
_cell.length_a   1.000
_cell.length_b   1.000
_cell.length_c   1.000
_cell.angle_alpha   90.00
_cell.angle_beta   90.00
_cell.angle_gamma   90.00
#
_symmetry.space_group_name_H-M   'P 1'
#
loop_
_entity.id
_entity.type
_entity.pdbx_description
1 polymer ?
#
loop_
_entity_poly.entity_id
_entity_poly.type
_entity_poly.pdbx_seq_one_letter_code
_entity_poly.pdbx_strand_id
1 'polypeptide(L)'
;FLGQIGAHVGGDSGPLGVIGVVSRADEVGSGRMDAMMSAKEVAARFASELEATGLCQAVVPVAGLLALGAETLRQSEFAAFQMLATVPTEDLQLAMLSADRFVRAESTLPVDAALRASIVDRFGLFGIRMAVTLIRLGVRDSPTLAADLVERSGLSELRSVIDVQFGQRADQLKLHSALVALQRILEFRPESHALRTEAGRMLADVHGFAELRLLGRLRSVTPTLPDGGLLDLQRIIGGFGIAATERLDLPPDAGHTQQRDTALAAVRKWRSLSEHPLLDRFTSNSCALAARSAEGILASLT
;
A
#
# COMPACT_ATOMS: atom_id res chain seq x y z
N PHE A 1 19.28 -6.84 8.08
CA PHE A 1 18.37 -5.73 8.43
C PHE A 1 16.91 -6.18 8.47
N LEU A 2 16.28 -6.57 7.35
CA LEU A 2 14.86 -6.98 7.33
C LEU A 2 14.54 -8.20 8.23
N GLY A 3 15.44 -9.17 8.34
CA GLY A 3 15.28 -10.31 9.26
C GLY A 3 15.25 -9.92 10.76
N GLN A 4 15.89 -8.80 11.14
CA GLN A 4 15.83 -8.29 12.53
C GLN A 4 14.48 -7.62 12.83
N ILE A 5 13.84 -7.00 11.83
CA ILE A 5 12.48 -6.45 11.95
C ILE A 5 11.46 -7.59 12.11
N GLY A 6 11.61 -8.66 11.33
CA GLY A 6 10.79 -9.87 11.47
C GLY A 6 10.85 -10.47 12.88
N ALA A 7 12.05 -10.57 13.46
CA ALA A 7 12.24 -11.04 14.83
C ALA A 7 11.62 -10.11 15.90
N HIS A 8 11.69 -8.79 15.69
CA HIS A 8 11.16 -7.79 16.64
C HIS A 8 9.64 -7.60 16.56
N VAL A 9 9.00 -7.92 15.45
CA VAL A 9 7.56 -7.67 15.24
C VAL A 9 6.73 -8.97 15.21
N GLY A 10 7.33 -10.12 14.88
CA GLY A 10 6.58 -11.34 14.56
C GLY A 10 6.70 -12.56 15.47
N GLY A 11 7.79 -12.71 16.25
CA GLY A 11 8.11 -14.01 16.85
C GLY A 11 8.13 -15.14 15.79
N ASP A 12 7.85 -16.39 16.19
CA ASP A 12 7.76 -17.54 15.26
C ASP A 12 6.63 -17.42 14.21
N SER A 13 5.73 -16.43 14.36
CA SER A 13 4.56 -16.21 13.51
C SER A 13 4.78 -15.21 12.37
N GLY A 14 5.95 -14.54 12.31
CA GLY A 14 6.28 -13.53 11.30
C GLY A 14 5.59 -12.16 11.52
N PRO A 15 6.16 -11.06 10.98
CA PRO A 15 5.62 -9.73 11.18
C PRO A 15 4.28 -9.55 10.47
N LEU A 16 3.27 -9.02 11.17
CA LEU A 16 2.01 -8.59 10.56
C LEU A 16 2.09 -7.11 10.21
N GLY A 17 1.72 -6.75 8.98
CA GLY A 17 1.61 -5.36 8.55
C GLY A 17 2.97 -4.70 8.33
N VAL A 18 3.61 -4.98 7.20
CA VAL A 18 4.83 -4.28 6.76
C VAL A 18 4.61 -3.78 5.34
N ILE A 19 4.74 -2.48 5.12
CA ILE A 19 4.76 -1.87 3.79
C ILE A 19 6.18 -1.40 3.49
N GLY A 20 6.68 -1.76 2.32
CA GLY A 20 7.89 -1.22 1.74
C GLY A 20 7.56 0.06 0.98
N VAL A 21 8.42 1.06 1.10
CA VAL A 21 8.29 2.30 0.33
C VAL A 21 9.56 2.50 -0.46
N VAL A 22 9.45 2.58 -1.79
CA VAL A 22 10.57 3.00 -2.64
C VAL A 22 10.61 4.52 -2.57
N SER A 23 11.42 5.03 -1.65
CA SER A 23 11.66 6.46 -1.49
C SER A 23 12.41 7.03 -2.69
N ARG A 24 12.15 8.31 -3.04
CA ARG A 24 12.77 9.02 -4.17
C ARG A 24 12.50 8.30 -5.50
N ALA A 25 11.28 7.81 -5.66
CA ALA A 25 10.83 7.14 -6.88
C ALA A 25 10.97 8.05 -8.13
N ASP A 26 10.91 9.36 -7.92
CA ASP A 26 11.13 10.39 -8.93
C ASP A 26 12.57 10.48 -9.45
N GLU A 27 13.54 9.75 -8.87
CA GLU A 27 14.93 9.73 -9.36
C GLU A 27 15.25 8.48 -10.18
N VAL A 28 14.34 7.51 -10.21
CA VAL A 28 14.48 6.31 -11.04
C VAL A 28 14.58 6.73 -12.50
N GLY A 29 15.52 6.12 -13.25
CA GLY A 29 15.73 6.47 -14.66
C GLY A 29 16.24 7.90 -14.88
N SER A 30 16.96 8.47 -13.91
CA SER A 30 17.50 9.85 -13.95
C SER A 30 16.44 10.96 -13.90
N GLY A 31 15.28 10.69 -13.26
CA GLY A 31 14.24 11.69 -13.05
C GLY A 31 13.57 12.23 -14.31
N ARG A 32 13.45 11.35 -15.31
CA ARG A 32 12.65 11.57 -16.51
C ARG A 32 11.15 11.58 -16.17
N MET A 33 10.32 12.01 -17.11
CA MET A 33 8.87 12.08 -16.92
C MET A 33 8.21 10.74 -16.59
N ASP A 34 8.81 9.64 -17.03
CA ASP A 34 8.38 8.26 -16.79
C ASP A 34 8.99 7.64 -15.53
N ALA A 35 9.76 8.40 -14.73
CA ALA A 35 10.44 7.89 -13.52
C ALA A 35 9.50 7.14 -12.58
N MET A 36 8.29 7.66 -12.34
CA MET A 36 7.30 7.00 -11.49
C MET A 36 6.77 5.69 -12.09
N MET A 37 6.66 5.57 -13.42
CA MET A 37 6.27 4.31 -14.06
C MET A 37 7.38 3.28 -13.93
N SER A 38 8.64 3.67 -14.20
CA SER A 38 9.79 2.78 -13.98
C SER A 38 9.93 2.39 -12.50
N ALA A 39 9.64 3.31 -11.58
CA ALA A 39 9.65 3.02 -10.14
C ALA A 39 8.57 2.01 -9.76
N LYS A 40 7.39 2.03 -10.42
CA LYS A 40 6.34 1.01 -10.24
C LYS A 40 6.80 -0.37 -10.69
N GLU A 41 7.48 -0.48 -11.82
CA GLU A 41 8.05 -1.76 -12.28
C GLU A 41 9.11 -2.30 -11.31
N VAL A 42 10.00 -1.43 -10.82
CA VAL A 42 11.01 -1.77 -9.83
C VAL A 42 10.36 -2.17 -8.50
N ALA A 43 9.36 -1.43 -8.05
CA ALA A 43 8.60 -1.73 -6.85
C ALA A 43 7.88 -3.08 -6.96
N ALA A 44 7.29 -3.41 -8.11
CA ALA A 44 6.66 -4.70 -8.36
C ALA A 44 7.67 -5.86 -8.29
N ARG A 45 8.89 -5.68 -8.82
CA ARG A 45 9.95 -6.68 -8.70
C ARG A 45 10.41 -6.86 -7.25
N PHE A 46 10.64 -5.76 -6.52
CA PHE A 46 10.98 -5.83 -5.10
C PHE A 46 9.86 -6.43 -4.25
N ALA A 47 8.60 -6.13 -4.58
CA ALA A 47 7.46 -6.77 -3.98
C ALA A 47 7.56 -8.28 -4.18
N SER A 48 7.72 -8.77 -5.41
CA SER A 48 7.86 -10.22 -5.68
C SER A 48 9.01 -10.89 -4.90
N GLU A 49 10.17 -10.22 -4.78
CA GLU A 49 11.31 -10.75 -4.01
C GLU A 49 11.05 -10.76 -2.51
N LEU A 50 10.47 -9.69 -1.95
CA LEU A 50 10.14 -9.60 -0.52
C LEU A 50 8.92 -10.45 -0.16
N GLU A 51 8.01 -10.68 -1.11
CA GLU A 51 6.87 -11.58 -1.01
C GLU A 51 7.32 -13.01 -0.77
N ALA A 52 8.37 -13.47 -1.47
CA ALA A 52 8.97 -14.79 -1.24
C ALA A 52 9.50 -14.96 0.19
N THR A 53 9.84 -13.86 0.88
CA THR A 53 10.30 -13.88 2.28
C THR A 53 9.17 -13.74 3.31
N GLY A 54 7.93 -13.43 2.88
CA GLY A 54 6.78 -13.19 3.76
C GLY A 54 6.89 -11.93 4.63
N LEU A 55 7.87 -11.07 4.36
CA LEU A 55 8.20 -9.92 5.21
C LEU A 55 7.46 -8.62 4.84
N CYS A 56 6.91 -8.51 3.62
CA CYS A 56 6.33 -7.26 3.13
C CYS A 56 5.02 -7.51 2.38
N GLN A 57 4.00 -6.70 2.68
CA GLN A 57 2.63 -6.81 2.16
C GLN A 57 2.37 -5.92 0.94
N ALA A 58 3.23 -4.95 0.65
CA ALA A 58 3.17 -4.11 -0.52
C ALA A 58 4.46 -3.31 -0.61
N VAL A 59 4.93 -3.02 -1.81
CA VAL A 59 6.00 -2.05 -2.04
C VAL A 59 5.43 -0.92 -2.89
N VAL A 60 5.37 0.30 -2.33
CA VAL A 60 4.77 1.46 -3.00
C VAL A 60 5.85 2.47 -3.37
N PRO A 61 5.98 2.89 -4.64
CA PRO A 61 6.90 3.94 -5.02
C PRO A 61 6.33 5.31 -4.65
N VAL A 62 7.15 6.15 -4.01
CA VAL A 62 6.72 7.47 -3.55
C VAL A 62 7.76 8.54 -3.87
N ALA A 63 7.31 9.57 -4.58
CA ALA A 63 8.01 10.84 -4.76
C ALA A 63 7.62 11.80 -3.64
N GLY A 64 8.22 11.62 -2.46
CA GLY A 64 7.82 12.33 -1.23
C GLY A 64 7.97 13.84 -1.32
N LEU A 65 9.01 14.32 -2.02
CA LEU A 65 9.23 15.76 -2.23
C LEU A 65 8.13 16.37 -3.12
N LEU A 66 7.77 15.69 -4.21
CA LEU A 66 6.65 16.08 -5.06
C LEU A 66 5.34 16.12 -4.27
N ALA A 67 5.07 15.09 -3.46
CA ALA A 67 3.85 15.02 -2.66
C ALA A 67 3.75 16.19 -1.67
N LEU A 68 4.83 16.47 -0.94
CA LEU A 68 4.89 17.58 0.01
C LEU A 68 4.77 18.94 -0.69
N GLY A 69 5.49 19.14 -1.79
CA GLY A 69 5.43 20.35 -2.60
C GLY A 69 4.03 20.62 -3.12
N ALA A 70 3.33 19.58 -3.59
CA ALA A 70 1.96 19.68 -4.09
C ALA A 70 0.94 20.01 -3.00
N GLU A 71 0.95 19.29 -1.86
CA GLU A 71 0.05 19.55 -0.71
C GLU A 71 0.24 20.96 -0.12
N THR A 72 1.42 21.56 -0.31
CA THR A 72 1.75 22.89 0.21
C THR A 72 1.94 23.95 -0.88
N LEU A 73 1.46 23.68 -2.10
CA LEU A 73 1.67 24.54 -3.28
C LEU A 73 1.19 25.98 -3.03
N ARG A 74 2.06 26.95 -3.29
CA ARG A 74 1.74 28.38 -3.13
C ARG A 74 1.37 29.01 -4.47
N GLN A 75 0.55 30.05 -4.43
CA GLN A 75 0.14 30.78 -5.63
C GLN A 75 1.32 31.38 -6.40
N SER A 76 2.38 31.82 -5.70
CA SER A 76 3.61 32.34 -6.33
C SER A 76 4.36 31.26 -7.13
N GLU A 77 4.33 30.01 -6.67
CA GLU A 77 4.98 28.88 -7.33
C GLU A 77 4.16 28.41 -8.53
N PHE A 78 2.83 28.39 -8.39
CA PHE A 78 1.93 28.17 -9.53
C PHE A 78 2.16 29.21 -10.63
N ALA A 79 2.27 30.50 -10.28
CA ALA A 79 2.60 31.55 -11.24
C ALA A 79 3.98 31.32 -11.90
N ALA A 80 4.98 30.88 -11.14
CA ALA A 80 6.28 30.50 -11.69
C ALA A 80 6.18 29.34 -12.69
N PHE A 81 5.41 28.30 -12.38
CA PHE A 81 5.20 27.19 -13.32
C PHE A 81 4.46 27.63 -14.58
N GLN A 82 3.50 28.55 -14.49
CA GLN A 82 2.87 29.14 -15.68
C GLN A 82 3.88 29.91 -16.55
N MET A 83 4.76 30.69 -15.94
CA MET A 83 5.83 31.39 -16.66
C MET A 83 6.82 30.41 -17.31
N LEU A 84 7.21 29.34 -16.61
CA LEU A 84 8.07 28.29 -17.17
C LEU A 84 7.38 27.53 -18.31
N ALA A 85 6.05 27.38 -18.26
CA ALA A 85 5.29 26.68 -19.29
C ALA A 85 5.29 27.39 -20.65
N THR A 86 5.53 28.71 -20.69
CA THR A 86 5.63 29.49 -21.94
C THR A 86 6.99 29.39 -22.63
N VAL A 87 8.03 28.93 -21.91
CA VAL A 87 9.38 28.74 -22.46
C VAL A 87 9.38 27.63 -23.51
N PRO A 88 10.12 27.72 -24.64
CA PRO A 88 10.26 26.61 -25.57
C PRO A 88 10.74 25.32 -24.88
N THR A 89 10.22 24.17 -25.31
CA THR A 89 10.50 22.88 -24.66
C THR A 89 12.00 22.55 -24.63
N GLU A 90 12.71 22.81 -25.72
CA GLU A 90 14.14 22.50 -25.85
C GLU A 90 14.98 23.35 -24.87
N ASP A 91 14.68 24.64 -24.78
CA ASP A 91 15.36 25.56 -23.85
C ASP A 91 15.13 25.17 -22.39
N LEU A 92 13.89 24.82 -22.04
CA LEU A 92 13.56 24.37 -20.69
C LEU A 92 14.23 23.04 -20.37
N GLN A 93 14.24 22.08 -21.31
CA GLN A 93 14.95 20.80 -21.13
C GLN A 93 16.44 21.01 -20.90
N LEU A 94 17.06 21.90 -21.68
CA LEU A 94 18.46 22.25 -21.55
C LEU A 94 18.74 22.91 -20.18
N ALA A 95 17.88 23.82 -19.72
CA ALA A 95 18.00 24.43 -18.40
C ALA A 95 17.82 23.43 -17.25
N MET A 96 17.00 22.40 -17.45
CA MET A 96 16.68 21.36 -16.46
C MET A 96 17.60 20.12 -16.53
N LEU A 97 18.79 20.21 -17.13
CA LEU A 97 19.79 19.13 -17.10
C LEU A 97 20.34 18.87 -15.69
N SER A 98 20.42 19.89 -14.85
CA SER A 98 20.79 19.78 -13.43
C SER A 98 20.15 20.90 -12.62
N ALA A 99 20.05 20.69 -11.30
CA ALA A 99 19.52 21.68 -10.37
C ALA A 99 20.36 22.97 -10.43
N ASP A 100 21.69 22.83 -10.39
CA ASP A 100 22.63 23.95 -10.50
C ASP A 100 22.40 24.77 -11.76
N ARG A 101 22.19 24.10 -12.91
CA ARG A 101 21.97 24.78 -14.18
C ARG A 101 20.66 25.57 -14.17
N PHE A 102 19.61 25.01 -13.59
CA PHE A 102 18.30 25.65 -13.52
C PHE A 102 18.30 26.91 -12.66
N VAL A 103 19.07 26.92 -11.56
CA VAL A 103 19.09 28.05 -10.60
C VAL A 103 20.09 29.16 -10.94
N ARG A 104 21.03 28.93 -11.89
CA ARG A 104 22.05 29.92 -12.30
C ARG A 104 21.46 31.31 -12.57
N ALA A 105 22.15 32.34 -12.09
CA ALA A 105 21.70 33.73 -12.21
C ALA A 105 21.57 34.18 -13.66
N GLU A 106 22.45 33.70 -14.54
CA GLU A 106 22.53 34.05 -15.97
C GLU A 106 21.49 33.31 -16.83
N SER A 107 20.63 32.48 -16.22
CA SER A 107 19.57 31.76 -16.93
C SER A 107 18.53 32.72 -17.50
N THR A 108 18.15 32.51 -18.76
CA THR A 108 17.13 33.29 -19.50
C THR A 108 15.69 32.93 -19.13
N LEU A 109 15.49 32.03 -18.16
CA LEU A 109 14.16 31.62 -17.73
C LEU A 109 13.37 32.80 -17.14
N PRO A 110 12.05 32.90 -17.40
CA PRO A 110 11.19 34.01 -17.01
C PRO A 110 10.76 33.96 -15.53
N VAL A 111 11.64 33.49 -14.65
CA VAL A 111 11.43 33.36 -13.20
C VAL A 111 12.71 33.80 -12.53
N ASP A 112 12.67 34.62 -11.48
CA ASP A 112 13.90 35.06 -10.81
C ASP A 112 14.68 33.89 -10.17
N ALA A 113 15.99 34.07 -10.01
CA ALA A 113 16.88 33.00 -9.54
C ALA A 113 16.54 32.50 -8.13
N ALA A 114 16.07 33.38 -7.23
CA ALA A 114 15.73 33.00 -5.87
C ALA A 114 14.46 32.13 -5.84
N LEU A 115 13.43 32.50 -6.61
CA LEU A 115 12.24 31.70 -6.76
C LEU A 115 12.53 30.37 -7.47
N ARG A 116 13.39 30.36 -8.50
CA ARG A 116 13.88 29.11 -9.12
C ARG A 116 14.56 28.18 -8.12
N ALA A 117 15.41 28.71 -7.25
CA ALA A 117 16.04 27.93 -6.19
C ALA A 117 15.01 27.37 -5.20
N SER A 118 14.04 28.19 -4.78
CA SER A 118 12.96 27.77 -3.89
C SER A 118 12.09 26.65 -4.48
N ILE A 119 11.74 26.72 -5.77
CA ILE A 119 10.91 25.67 -6.39
C ILE A 119 11.72 24.38 -6.62
N VAL A 120 13.02 24.47 -6.89
CA VAL A 120 13.90 23.29 -6.99
C VAL A 120 14.00 22.58 -5.65
N ASP A 121 14.19 23.32 -4.55
CA ASP A 121 14.24 22.76 -3.20
C ASP A 121 12.94 22.03 -2.83
N ARG A 122 11.79 22.60 -3.20
CA ARG A 122 10.47 22.07 -2.79
C ARG A 122 9.88 21.00 -3.69
N PHE A 123 10.21 20.98 -4.98
CA PHE A 123 9.60 20.07 -5.96
C PHE A 123 10.62 19.14 -6.63
N GLY A 124 11.91 19.46 -6.55
CA GLY A 124 12.93 18.84 -7.39
C GLY A 124 12.70 19.11 -8.89
N LEU A 125 13.64 18.66 -9.72
CA LEU A 125 13.50 18.82 -11.18
C LEU A 125 12.34 18.00 -11.76
N PHE A 126 12.09 16.82 -11.19
CA PHE A 126 10.96 15.98 -11.62
C PHE A 126 9.63 16.69 -11.39
N GLY A 127 9.40 17.23 -10.20
CA GLY A 127 8.16 17.94 -9.87
C GLY A 127 7.96 19.19 -10.71
N ILE A 128 9.02 19.97 -10.96
CA ILE A 128 8.96 21.13 -11.87
C ILE A 128 8.55 20.67 -13.29
N ARG A 129 9.14 19.58 -13.78
CA ARG A 129 8.86 19.06 -15.13
C ARG A 129 7.41 18.62 -15.24
N MET A 130 6.93 17.88 -14.24
CA MET A 130 5.54 17.43 -14.14
C MET A 130 4.57 18.61 -14.10
N ALA A 131 4.86 19.62 -13.26
CA ALA A 131 4.02 20.80 -13.12
C ALA A 131 3.89 21.58 -14.43
N VAL A 132 5.02 21.82 -15.11
CA VAL A 132 5.04 22.49 -16.41
C VAL A 132 4.28 21.69 -17.47
N THR A 133 4.46 20.36 -17.51
CA THR A 133 3.73 19.49 -18.43
C THR A 133 2.21 19.57 -18.19
N LEU A 134 1.74 19.50 -16.94
CA LEU A 134 0.32 19.58 -16.62
C LEU A 134 -0.31 20.93 -17.00
N ILE A 135 0.40 22.04 -16.79
CA ILE A 135 -0.07 23.37 -17.21
C ILE A 135 -0.19 23.43 -18.75
N ARG A 136 0.78 22.88 -19.47
CA ARG A 136 0.73 22.80 -20.95
C ARG A 136 -0.41 21.92 -21.45
N LEU A 137 -0.76 20.87 -20.70
CA LEU A 137 -1.90 20.00 -20.98
C LEU A 137 -3.26 20.63 -20.61
N GLY A 138 -3.27 21.78 -19.96
CA GLY A 138 -4.47 22.59 -19.79
C GLY A 138 -4.88 22.88 -18.35
N VAL A 139 -4.09 22.50 -17.34
CA VAL A 139 -4.36 22.90 -15.94
C VAL A 139 -4.22 24.43 -15.82
N ARG A 140 -5.26 25.10 -15.28
CA ARG A 140 -5.36 26.57 -15.24
C ARG A 140 -5.35 27.19 -13.85
N ASP A 141 -5.38 26.38 -12.80
CA ASP A 141 -5.44 26.86 -11.41
C ASP A 141 -4.55 26.03 -10.47
N SER A 142 -4.17 26.65 -9.35
CA SER A 142 -3.28 26.05 -8.35
C SER A 142 -3.89 24.83 -7.66
N PRO A 143 -5.17 24.82 -7.23
CA PRO A 143 -5.79 23.64 -6.63
C PRO A 143 -5.78 22.40 -7.54
N THR A 144 -6.15 22.57 -8.81
CA THR A 144 -6.14 21.46 -9.79
C THR A 144 -4.73 20.94 -10.01
N LEU A 145 -3.73 21.83 -10.12
CA LEU A 145 -2.34 21.41 -10.25
C LEU A 145 -1.86 20.60 -9.03
N ALA A 146 -2.18 21.07 -7.82
CA ALA A 146 -1.82 20.38 -6.59
C ALA A 146 -2.41 18.96 -6.55
N ALA A 147 -3.70 18.81 -6.85
CA ALA A 147 -4.38 17.52 -6.88
C ALA A 147 -3.71 16.54 -7.87
N ASP A 148 -3.44 16.99 -9.10
CA ASP A 148 -2.80 16.16 -10.12
C ASP A 148 -1.37 15.74 -9.75
N LEU A 149 -0.61 16.63 -9.11
CA LEU A 149 0.75 16.32 -8.65
C LEU A 149 0.74 15.33 -7.47
N VAL A 150 -0.20 15.46 -6.52
CA VAL A 150 -0.38 14.50 -5.42
C VAL A 150 -0.71 13.12 -5.98
N GLU A 151 -1.65 13.04 -6.92
CA GLU A 151 -2.07 11.76 -7.52
C GLU A 151 -0.90 11.05 -8.22
N ARG A 152 -0.01 11.81 -8.86
CA ARG A 152 1.17 11.28 -9.55
C ARG A 152 2.36 10.98 -8.63
N SER A 153 2.32 11.43 -7.38
CA SER A 153 3.42 11.24 -6.42
C SER A 153 3.49 9.84 -5.81
N GLY A 154 2.42 9.05 -5.93
CA GLY A 154 2.27 7.76 -5.25
C GLY A 154 1.76 7.87 -3.81
N LEU A 155 1.51 9.08 -3.30
CA LEU A 155 1.02 9.29 -1.93
C LEU A 155 -0.42 8.76 -1.73
N SER A 156 -1.32 8.97 -2.69
CA SER A 156 -2.70 8.44 -2.64
C SER A 156 -2.70 6.91 -2.54
N GLU A 157 -1.86 6.26 -3.35
CA GLU A 157 -1.67 4.81 -3.36
C GLU A 157 -1.14 4.32 -2.00
N LEU A 158 -0.11 4.99 -1.45
CA LEU A 158 0.41 4.64 -0.13
C LEU A 158 -0.65 4.81 0.98
N ARG A 159 -1.42 5.90 0.98
CA ARG A 159 -2.51 6.14 1.93
C ARG A 159 -3.55 5.01 1.86
N SER A 160 -3.97 4.64 0.65
CA SER A 160 -4.93 3.55 0.44
C SER A 160 -4.40 2.21 0.99
N VAL A 161 -3.14 1.88 0.70
CA VAL A 161 -2.52 0.64 1.22
C VAL A 161 -2.45 0.66 2.76
N ILE A 162 -2.10 1.80 3.37
CA ILE A 162 -2.08 1.95 4.83
C ILE A 162 -3.50 1.79 5.41
N ASP A 163 -4.51 2.41 4.82
CA ASP A 163 -5.88 2.36 5.32
C ASP A 163 -6.45 0.93 5.24
N VAL A 164 -6.24 0.22 4.14
CA VAL A 164 -6.72 -1.16 3.96
C VAL A 164 -5.96 -2.13 4.86
N GLN A 165 -4.63 -2.04 4.92
CA GLN A 165 -3.80 -3.02 5.63
C GLN A 165 -3.73 -2.76 7.14
N PHE A 166 -3.74 -1.49 7.56
CA PHE A 166 -3.59 -1.09 8.96
C PHE A 166 -4.84 -0.43 9.52
N GLY A 167 -5.42 0.54 8.80
CA GLY A 167 -6.53 1.34 9.30
C GLY A 167 -7.74 0.48 9.67
N GLN A 168 -8.23 -0.30 8.71
CA GLN A 168 -9.38 -1.18 8.90
C GLN A 168 -9.11 -2.31 9.92
N ARG A 169 -7.86 -2.69 10.13
CA ARG A 169 -7.46 -3.79 11.04
C ARG A 169 -6.76 -3.29 12.30
N ALA A 170 -6.88 -2.01 12.62
CA ALA A 170 -6.09 -1.37 13.67
C ALA A 170 -6.26 -2.06 15.02
N ASP A 171 -7.48 -2.44 15.39
CA ASP A 171 -7.74 -3.08 16.68
C ASP A 171 -7.17 -4.49 16.76
N GLN A 172 -7.20 -5.24 15.65
CA GLN A 172 -6.53 -6.54 15.55
C GLN A 172 -5.01 -6.36 15.70
N LEU A 173 -4.41 -5.42 14.98
CA LEU A 173 -2.96 -5.17 15.05
C LEU A 173 -2.51 -4.68 16.43
N LYS A 174 -3.31 -3.84 17.10
CA LYS A 174 -3.07 -3.41 18.49
C LYS A 174 -3.16 -4.60 19.45
N LEU A 175 -4.19 -5.44 19.33
CA LEU A 175 -4.35 -6.64 20.15
C LEU A 175 -3.16 -7.61 19.96
N HIS A 176 -2.76 -7.84 18.71
CA HIS A 176 -1.59 -8.67 18.39
C HIS A 176 -0.34 -8.10 19.07
N SER A 177 -0.08 -6.80 18.90
CA SER A 177 1.08 -6.11 19.50
C SER A 177 1.07 -6.20 21.03
N ALA A 178 -0.09 -6.01 21.66
CA ALA A 178 -0.26 -6.12 23.10
C ALA A 178 0.00 -7.54 23.60
N LEU A 179 -0.53 -8.57 22.92
CA LEU A 179 -0.33 -9.97 23.30
C LEU A 179 1.12 -10.43 23.10
N VAL A 180 1.79 -10.00 22.03
CA VAL A 180 3.22 -10.27 21.81
C VAL A 180 4.07 -9.59 22.88
N ALA A 181 3.77 -8.33 23.21
CA ALA A 181 4.46 -7.63 24.30
C ALA A 181 4.23 -8.32 25.65
N LEU A 182 3.00 -8.78 25.92
CA LEU A 182 2.68 -9.56 27.11
C LEU A 182 3.49 -10.86 27.16
N GLN A 183 3.56 -11.65 26.08
CA GLN A 183 4.36 -12.87 26.03
C GLN A 183 5.84 -12.64 26.36
N ARG A 184 6.42 -11.55 25.84
CA ARG A 184 7.81 -11.16 26.14
C ARG A 184 7.99 -10.77 27.61
N ILE A 185 7.06 -10.02 28.17
CA ILE A 185 7.11 -9.62 29.59
C ILE A 185 6.96 -10.84 30.51
N LEU A 186 6.14 -11.82 30.12
CA LEU A 186 5.89 -13.04 30.89
C LEU A 186 7.00 -14.11 30.73
N GLU A 187 7.84 -14.01 29.70
CA GLU A 187 8.94 -14.96 29.43
C GLU A 187 9.90 -15.10 30.61
N PHE A 188 10.18 -14.00 31.30
CA PHE A 188 11.12 -13.97 32.42
C PHE A 188 10.44 -14.22 33.78
N ARG A 189 9.18 -14.68 33.81
CA ARG A 189 8.39 -14.91 35.04
C ARG A 189 7.82 -16.34 35.10
N PRO A 190 8.52 -17.31 35.71
CA PRO A 190 8.12 -18.72 35.75
C PRO A 190 6.71 -18.95 36.31
N GLU A 191 6.31 -18.17 37.31
CA GLU A 191 5.00 -18.21 37.96
C GLU A 191 3.84 -17.81 37.04
N SER A 192 4.14 -17.18 35.89
CA SER A 192 3.15 -16.69 34.92
C SER A 192 2.91 -17.65 33.75
N HIS A 193 3.33 -18.92 33.87
CA HIS A 193 3.22 -19.89 32.78
C HIS A 193 1.78 -20.04 32.23
N ALA A 194 0.78 -20.10 33.11
CA ALA A 194 -0.62 -20.20 32.70
C ALA A 194 -1.07 -18.98 31.86
N LEU A 195 -0.69 -17.77 32.27
CA LEU A 195 -1.00 -16.54 31.55
C LEU A 195 -0.26 -16.46 30.21
N ARG A 196 0.99 -16.92 30.14
CA ARG A 196 1.77 -16.98 28.90
C ARG A 196 1.14 -17.97 27.90
N THR A 197 0.69 -19.12 28.39
CA THR A 197 -0.02 -20.12 27.57
C THR A 197 -1.34 -19.56 27.05
N GLU A 198 -2.12 -18.89 27.88
CA GLU A 198 -3.38 -18.28 27.47
C GLU A 198 -3.18 -17.14 26.45
N ALA A 199 -2.16 -16.28 26.65
CA ALA A 199 -1.79 -15.26 25.66
C ALA A 199 -1.36 -15.88 24.32
N GLY A 200 -0.62 -17.00 24.36
CA GLY A 200 -0.27 -17.76 23.15
C GLY A 200 -1.47 -18.38 22.45
N ARG A 201 -2.43 -18.89 23.21
CA ARG A 201 -3.70 -19.40 22.70
C ARG A 201 -4.51 -18.30 22.01
N MET A 202 -4.64 -17.12 22.64
CA MET A 202 -5.30 -15.96 22.03
C MET A 202 -4.61 -15.52 20.73
N LEU A 203 -3.27 -15.54 20.67
CA LEU A 203 -2.53 -15.24 19.44
C LEU A 203 -2.76 -16.28 18.32
N ALA A 204 -3.08 -17.52 18.67
CA ALA A 204 -3.38 -18.58 17.70
C ALA A 204 -4.84 -18.55 17.23
N ASP A 205 -5.78 -18.29 18.15
CA ASP A 205 -7.21 -18.52 17.95
C ASP A 205 -7.96 -17.31 17.35
N VAL A 206 -7.40 -16.10 17.40
CA VAL A 206 -8.05 -14.92 16.79
C VAL A 206 -8.04 -15.05 15.27
N HIS A 207 -9.23 -15.22 14.69
CA HIS A 207 -9.43 -15.45 13.26
C HIS A 207 -8.83 -14.35 12.37
N GLY A 208 -8.92 -13.08 12.80
CA GLY A 208 -8.31 -11.97 12.08
C GLY A 208 -6.79 -12.09 11.92
N PHE A 209 -6.10 -12.72 12.87
CA PHE A 209 -4.66 -12.99 12.73
C PHE A 209 -4.40 -14.10 11.72
N ALA A 210 -5.27 -15.11 11.69
CA ALA A 210 -5.17 -16.19 10.72
C ALA A 210 -5.43 -15.69 9.28
N GLU A 211 -6.37 -14.75 9.08
CA GLU A 211 -6.57 -14.02 7.81
C GLU A 211 -5.31 -13.24 7.39
N LEU A 212 -4.74 -12.44 8.30
CA LEU A 212 -3.55 -11.65 8.02
C LEU A 212 -2.33 -12.53 7.69
N ARG A 213 -2.14 -13.63 8.42
CA ARG A 213 -1.08 -14.60 8.15
C ARG A 213 -1.30 -15.27 6.80
N LEU A 214 -2.53 -15.65 6.46
CA LEU A 214 -2.82 -16.24 5.16
C LEU A 214 -2.55 -15.25 4.02
N LEU A 215 -2.96 -13.98 4.16
CA LEU A 215 -2.64 -12.93 3.20
C LEU A 215 -1.13 -12.73 3.01
N GLY A 216 -0.33 -12.90 4.06
CA GLY A 216 1.13 -12.92 3.95
C GLY A 216 1.64 -14.17 3.21
N ARG A 217 1.13 -15.36 3.56
CA ARG A 217 1.57 -16.63 2.97
C ARG A 217 1.20 -16.80 1.50
N LEU A 218 0.02 -16.34 1.08
CA LEU A 218 -0.48 -16.41 -0.31
C LEU A 218 0.43 -15.69 -1.32
N ARG A 219 1.39 -14.90 -0.84
CA ARG A 219 2.38 -14.20 -1.67
C ARG A 219 3.63 -15.02 -1.95
N SER A 220 3.96 -15.95 -1.05
CA SER A 220 5.09 -16.89 -1.19
C SER A 220 4.67 -18.28 -1.66
N VAL A 221 3.40 -18.63 -1.47
CA VAL A 221 2.84 -19.94 -1.81
C VAL A 221 1.57 -19.73 -2.60
N THR A 222 1.61 -20.09 -3.88
CA THR A 222 0.43 -20.03 -4.75
C THR A 222 -0.47 -21.24 -4.46
N PRO A 223 -1.73 -21.04 -4.04
CA PRO A 223 -2.67 -22.14 -3.86
C PRO A 223 -3.10 -22.69 -5.22
N THR A 224 -3.34 -24.00 -5.27
CA THR A 224 -3.81 -24.73 -6.45
C THR A 224 -5.32 -24.50 -6.61
N LEU A 225 -5.72 -23.32 -7.09
CA LEU A 225 -7.12 -22.95 -7.30
C LEU A 225 -7.44 -22.77 -8.79
N PRO A 226 -8.72 -22.93 -9.20
CA PRO A 226 -9.18 -22.55 -10.53
C PRO A 226 -8.93 -21.06 -10.82
N ASP A 227 -8.94 -20.69 -12.10
CA ASP A 227 -8.75 -19.30 -12.54
C ASP A 227 -9.68 -18.33 -11.79
N GLY A 228 -9.12 -17.21 -11.32
CA GLY A 228 -9.82 -16.22 -10.48
C GLY A 228 -9.96 -16.60 -9.00
N GLY A 229 -9.74 -17.87 -8.63
CA GLY A 229 -9.91 -18.35 -7.26
C GLY A 229 -8.97 -17.71 -6.24
N LEU A 230 -7.76 -17.32 -6.64
CA LEU A 230 -6.84 -16.59 -5.77
C LEU A 230 -7.35 -15.20 -5.40
N LEU A 231 -7.92 -14.46 -6.36
CA LEU A 231 -8.49 -13.13 -6.11
C LEU A 231 -9.71 -13.23 -5.19
N ASP A 232 -10.59 -14.20 -5.44
CA ASP A 232 -11.75 -14.48 -4.58
C ASP A 232 -11.31 -14.83 -3.15
N LEU A 233 -10.25 -15.64 -3.02
CA LEU A 233 -9.67 -16.03 -1.73
C LEU A 233 -9.12 -14.80 -1.00
N GLN A 234 -8.32 -13.98 -1.68
CA GLN A 234 -7.79 -12.75 -1.10
C GLN A 234 -8.91 -11.80 -0.67
N ARG A 235 -9.98 -11.70 -1.46
CA ARG A 235 -11.12 -10.84 -1.17
C ARG A 235 -11.90 -11.28 0.06
N ILE A 236 -12.30 -12.55 0.14
CA ILE A 236 -13.14 -13.03 1.26
C ILE A 236 -12.43 -12.98 2.62
N ILE A 237 -11.10 -13.14 2.64
CA ILE A 237 -10.28 -12.98 3.86
C ILE A 237 -9.91 -11.51 4.15
N GLY A 238 -10.38 -10.59 3.31
CA GLY A 238 -10.29 -9.15 3.47
C GLY A 238 -8.99 -8.50 3.01
N GLY A 239 -8.40 -8.99 1.92
CA GLY A 239 -7.20 -8.43 1.29
C GLY A 239 -7.43 -7.08 0.60
N PHE A 240 -8.69 -6.75 0.26
CA PHE A 240 -9.09 -5.48 -0.37
C PHE A 240 -9.94 -4.60 0.56
N GLY A 241 -10.20 -5.08 1.77
CA GLY A 241 -11.04 -4.42 2.76
C GLY A 241 -11.81 -5.43 3.62
N ILE A 242 -12.31 -5.01 4.78
CA ILE A 242 -12.98 -5.91 5.74
C ILE A 242 -14.50 -5.78 5.76
N ALA A 243 -15.07 -4.81 5.04
CA ALA A 243 -16.52 -4.67 4.99
C ALA A 243 -17.15 -5.89 4.31
N ALA A 244 -18.37 -6.26 4.73
CA ALA A 244 -19.07 -7.42 4.18
C ALA A 244 -19.26 -7.30 2.66
N THR A 245 -19.62 -6.11 2.16
CA THR A 245 -19.79 -5.84 0.72
C THR A 245 -18.47 -5.98 -0.05
N GLU A 246 -17.37 -5.43 0.45
CA GLU A 246 -16.03 -5.56 -0.18
C GLU A 246 -15.59 -7.03 -0.26
N ARG A 247 -15.77 -7.78 0.82
CA ARG A 247 -15.40 -9.21 0.94
C ARG A 247 -16.26 -10.13 0.07
N LEU A 248 -17.51 -9.76 -0.19
CA LEU A 248 -18.45 -10.51 -1.01
C LEU A 248 -18.50 -10.05 -2.48
N ASP A 249 -17.68 -9.06 -2.85
CA ASP A 249 -17.68 -8.41 -4.17
C ASP A 249 -19.04 -7.82 -4.55
N LEU A 250 -19.68 -7.15 -3.59
CA LEU A 250 -20.99 -6.52 -3.76
C LEU A 250 -20.88 -4.99 -3.79
N PRO A 251 -21.80 -4.31 -4.50
CA PRO A 251 -21.95 -2.86 -4.41
C PRO A 251 -22.13 -2.38 -2.96
N PRO A 252 -21.67 -1.17 -2.60
CA PRO A 252 -21.81 -0.64 -1.24
C PRO A 252 -23.25 -0.51 -0.75
N ASP A 253 -24.21 -0.37 -1.66
CA ASP A 253 -25.65 -0.25 -1.42
C ASP A 253 -26.39 -1.59 -1.47
N ALA A 254 -25.68 -2.72 -1.59
CA ALA A 254 -26.29 -4.05 -1.64
C ALA A 254 -27.13 -4.32 -0.38
N GLY A 255 -28.39 -4.72 -0.59
CA GLY A 255 -29.33 -4.99 0.50
C GLY A 255 -28.93 -6.18 1.36
N HIS A 256 -29.41 -6.19 2.61
CA HIS A 256 -29.07 -7.21 3.60
C HIS A 256 -29.36 -8.66 3.14
N THR A 257 -30.48 -8.88 2.43
CA THR A 257 -30.83 -10.19 1.87
C THR A 257 -29.80 -10.66 0.83
N GLN A 258 -29.37 -9.76 -0.06
CA GLN A 258 -28.36 -10.07 -1.08
C GLN A 258 -27.01 -10.41 -0.43
N GLN A 259 -26.59 -9.63 0.58
CA GLN A 259 -25.37 -9.92 1.33
C GLN A 259 -25.43 -11.30 2.00
N ARG A 260 -26.56 -11.62 2.63
CA ARG A 260 -26.78 -12.92 3.29
C ARG A 260 -26.71 -14.09 2.31
N ASP A 261 -27.39 -13.98 1.18
CA ASP A 261 -27.42 -15.04 0.15
C ASP A 261 -26.04 -15.25 -0.46
N THR A 262 -25.32 -14.17 -0.77
CA THR A 262 -23.93 -14.24 -1.29
C THR A 262 -22.97 -14.81 -0.24
N ALA A 263 -23.10 -14.43 1.04
CA ALA A 263 -22.30 -14.99 2.12
C ALA A 263 -22.53 -16.50 2.28
N LEU A 264 -23.79 -16.95 2.25
CA LEU A 264 -24.12 -18.37 2.31
C LEU A 264 -23.57 -19.16 1.11
N ALA A 265 -23.64 -18.59 -0.09
CA ALA A 265 -23.03 -19.17 -1.28
C ALA A 265 -21.50 -19.28 -1.15
N ALA A 266 -20.85 -18.24 -0.60
CA ALA A 266 -19.43 -18.24 -0.34
C ALA A 266 -19.02 -19.33 0.68
N VAL A 267 -19.77 -19.49 1.78
CA VAL A 267 -19.54 -20.57 2.76
C VAL A 267 -19.56 -21.94 2.07
N ARG A 268 -20.58 -22.22 1.27
CA ARG A 268 -20.71 -23.49 0.54
C ARG A 268 -19.56 -23.71 -0.43
N LYS A 269 -19.21 -22.69 -1.22
CA LYS A 269 -18.10 -22.73 -2.18
C LYS A 269 -16.79 -23.10 -1.48
N TRP A 270 -16.43 -22.37 -0.43
CA TRP A 270 -15.14 -22.54 0.24
C TRP A 270 -15.06 -23.82 1.07
N ARG A 271 -16.17 -24.25 1.70
CA ARG A 271 -16.24 -25.55 2.39
C ARG A 271 -16.03 -26.71 1.42
N SER A 272 -16.76 -26.69 0.30
CA SER A 272 -16.62 -27.72 -0.74
C SER A 272 -15.19 -27.80 -1.28
N LEU A 273 -14.57 -26.65 -1.57
CA LEU A 273 -13.17 -26.61 -1.98
C LEU A 273 -12.23 -27.13 -0.89
N SER A 274 -12.45 -26.78 0.39
CA SER A 274 -11.57 -27.21 1.49
C SER A 274 -11.53 -28.72 1.68
N GLU A 275 -12.59 -29.43 1.32
CA GLU A 275 -12.74 -30.88 1.44
C GLU A 275 -12.32 -31.64 0.16
N HIS A 276 -11.90 -30.92 -0.89
CA HIS A 276 -11.59 -31.51 -2.18
C HIS A 276 -10.30 -32.36 -2.13
N PRO A 277 -10.36 -33.68 -2.43
CA PRO A 277 -9.24 -34.61 -2.19
C PRO A 277 -7.96 -34.33 -2.98
N LEU A 278 -8.06 -33.65 -4.12
CA LEU A 278 -6.91 -33.36 -4.98
C LEU A 278 -6.17 -32.05 -4.62
N LEU A 279 -6.67 -31.28 -3.64
CA LEU A 279 -5.99 -30.06 -3.22
C LEU A 279 -4.86 -30.38 -2.26
N ASP A 280 -3.73 -29.68 -2.42
CA ASP A 280 -2.65 -29.74 -1.46
C ASP A 280 -3.09 -29.18 -0.09
N ARG A 281 -2.35 -29.53 0.96
CA ARG A 281 -2.69 -29.14 2.34
C ARG A 281 -2.74 -27.62 2.54
N PHE A 282 -1.89 -26.85 1.86
CA PHE A 282 -1.90 -25.40 1.99
C PHE A 282 -3.18 -24.82 1.37
N THR A 283 -3.55 -25.27 0.18
CA THR A 283 -4.78 -24.84 -0.50
C THR A 283 -6.02 -25.24 0.28
N SER A 284 -6.12 -26.49 0.74
CA SER A 284 -7.25 -26.96 1.57
C SER A 284 -7.42 -26.13 2.85
N ASN A 285 -6.33 -25.86 3.58
CA ASN A 285 -6.36 -25.01 4.78
C ASN A 285 -6.77 -23.56 4.45
N SER A 286 -6.32 -23.04 3.30
CA SER A 286 -6.66 -21.69 2.86
C SER A 286 -8.16 -21.57 2.56
N CYS A 287 -8.74 -22.56 1.88
CA CYS A 287 -10.17 -22.66 1.64
C CYS A 287 -10.97 -22.81 2.95
N ALA A 288 -10.47 -23.60 3.91
CA ALA A 288 -11.11 -23.73 5.21
C ALA A 288 -11.15 -22.40 5.97
N LEU A 289 -10.05 -21.62 5.92
CA LEU A 289 -10.01 -20.28 6.49
C LEU A 289 -11.00 -19.33 5.80
N ALA A 290 -11.06 -19.37 4.46
CA ALA A 290 -12.00 -18.58 3.68
C ALA A 290 -13.46 -18.88 4.03
N ALA A 291 -13.79 -20.17 4.24
CA ALA A 291 -15.11 -20.58 4.72
C ALA A 291 -15.43 -19.99 6.09
N ARG A 292 -14.48 -19.99 7.02
CA ARG A 292 -14.63 -19.36 8.35
C ARG A 292 -14.83 -17.85 8.26
N SER A 293 -14.13 -17.16 7.34
CA SER A 293 -14.38 -15.73 7.07
C SER A 293 -15.79 -15.48 6.56
N ALA A 294 -16.27 -16.29 5.60
CA ALA A 294 -17.64 -16.19 5.09
C ALA A 294 -18.70 -16.50 6.16
N GLU A 295 -18.45 -17.48 7.04
CA GLU A 295 -19.30 -17.79 8.20
C GLU A 295 -19.37 -16.60 9.18
N GLY A 296 -18.24 -15.94 9.43
CA GLY A 296 -18.18 -14.74 10.27
C GLY A 296 -19.00 -13.58 9.71
N ILE A 297 -18.93 -13.36 8.38
CA ILE A 297 -19.78 -12.37 7.71
C ILE A 297 -21.26 -12.75 7.89
N LEU A 298 -21.62 -14.00 7.60
CA LEU A 298 -23.00 -14.46 7.71
C LEU A 298 -23.55 -14.31 9.14
N ALA A 299 -22.74 -14.57 10.17
CA ALA A 299 -23.10 -14.40 11.57
C ALA A 299 -23.24 -12.92 12.00
N SER A 300 -22.60 -11.98 11.30
CA SER A 300 -22.81 -10.55 11.52
C SER A 300 -24.07 -10.00 10.84
N LEU A 301 -24.64 -10.76 9.91
CA LEU A 301 -25.86 -10.46 9.14
C LEU A 301 -27.09 -11.24 9.67
N THR A 302 -27.02 -11.78 10.88
CA THR A 302 -28.13 -12.45 11.58
C THR A 302 -28.53 -11.63 12.79
#